data_AF-A0A960JFA0-F1
#
_entry.id   AF-A0A960JFA0-F1
#
_cell.length_a   1.000
_cell.length_b   1.000
_cell.length_c   1.000
_cell.angle_alpha   90.00
_cell.angle_beta   90.00
_cell.angle_gamma   90.00
#
_symmetry.space_group_name_H-M   'P 1'
#
loop_
_entity.id
_entity.type
_entity.pdbx_description
1 polymer ?
#
loop_
_entity_poly.entity_id
_entity_poly.type
_entity_poly.pdbx_seq_one_letter_code
_entity_poly.pdbx_strand_id
1 'polypeptide(L)'
;SANFLLGMSLRKIQEFEKAEEAFLKAKELADGKSPDIHWNLALLYAHNLNRYKDAAKELELYLKAKPDIQNKEAIKKLIKEFKNKPA
;
A
#
# COMPACT_ATOMS: atom_id res chain seq x y z
N SER A 1 4.52 -13.21 -3.87
CA SER A 1 3.88 -14.38 -3.21
C SER A 1 2.52 -14.64 -3.85
N ALA A 2 1.94 -15.84 -3.69
CA ALA A 2 0.61 -16.16 -4.23
C ALA A 2 -0.47 -15.18 -3.75
N ASN A 3 -0.45 -14.85 -2.44
CA ASN A 3 -1.36 -13.86 -1.84
C ASN A 3 -1.22 -12.45 -2.44
N PHE A 4 -0.01 -12.04 -2.86
CA PHE A 4 0.18 -10.74 -3.51
C PHE A 4 -0.49 -10.69 -4.89
N LEU A 5 -0.33 -11.75 -5.70
CA LEU A 5 -1.00 -11.85 -7.02
C LEU A 5 -2.52 -11.97 -6.88
N LEU A 6 -2.98 -12.66 -5.85
CA LEU A 6 -4.39 -12.73 -5.49
C LEU A 6 -4.93 -11.33 -5.14
N GLY A 7 -4.25 -10.58 -4.28
CA GLY A 7 -4.63 -9.20 -3.93
C GLY A 7 -4.70 -8.27 -5.14
N MET A 8 -3.73 -8.37 -6.07
CA MET A 8 -3.77 -7.61 -7.33
C MET A 8 -4.97 -7.99 -8.21
N SER A 9 -5.27 -9.29 -8.31
CA SER A 9 -6.41 -9.79 -9.09
C SER A 9 -7.74 -9.34 -8.50
N LEU A 10 -7.89 -9.45 -7.17
CA LEU A 10 -9.08 -9.01 -6.44
C LEU A 10 -9.29 -7.50 -6.59
N ARG A 11 -8.24 -6.69 -6.48
CA ARG A 11 -8.34 -5.23 -6.71
C ARG A 11 -8.78 -4.90 -8.13
N LYS A 12 -8.32 -5.66 -9.13
CA LYS A 12 -8.73 -5.46 -10.54
C LYS A 12 -10.21 -5.75 -10.77
N ILE A 13 -10.78 -6.72 -10.07
CA ILE A 13 -12.21 -7.05 -10.13
C ILE A 13 -13.05 -6.31 -9.08
N GLN A 14 -12.47 -5.28 -8.45
CA GLN A 14 -13.13 -4.40 -7.48
C GLN A 14 -13.59 -5.08 -6.17
N GLU A 15 -13.04 -6.25 -5.85
CA GLU A 15 -13.23 -6.95 -4.58
C GLU A 15 -12.22 -6.41 -3.55
N PHE A 16 -12.44 -5.17 -3.10
CA PHE A 16 -11.43 -4.38 -2.38
C PHE A 16 -11.11 -4.92 -0.99
N GLU A 17 -12.11 -5.36 -0.24
CA GLU A 17 -11.94 -5.94 1.10
C GLU A 17 -11.14 -7.24 1.02
N LYS A 18 -11.49 -8.12 0.07
CA LYS A 18 -10.74 -9.35 -0.18
C LYS A 18 -9.32 -9.05 -0.67
N ALA A 19 -9.14 -8.00 -1.47
CA ALA A 19 -7.82 -7.57 -1.91
C ALA A 19 -6.95 -7.14 -0.72
N GLU A 20 -7.53 -6.41 0.24
CA GLU A 20 -6.85 -6.03 1.49
C GLU A 20 -6.42 -7.28 2.26
N GLU A 21 -7.32 -8.23 2.50
CA GLU A 21 -7.00 -9.49 3.20
C GLU A 21 -5.83 -10.24 2.55
N ALA A 22 -5.87 -10.38 1.23
CA ALA A 22 -4.81 -11.04 0.47
C ALA A 22 -3.47 -10.28 0.57
N PHE A 23 -3.48 -8.95 0.47
CA PHE A 23 -2.26 -8.16 0.64
C PHE A 23 -1.72 -8.21 2.08
N LEU A 24 -2.58 -8.21 3.10
CA LEU A 24 -2.18 -8.34 4.50
C LEU A 24 -1.56 -9.72 4.77
N LYS A 25 -2.14 -10.80 4.22
CA LYS A 25 -1.52 -12.13 4.30
C LYS A 25 -0.17 -12.18 3.58
N ALA A 26 -0.05 -11.52 2.43
CA ALA A 26 1.22 -11.41 1.72
C ALA A 26 2.26 -10.64 2.56
N LYS A 27 1.84 -9.56 3.24
CA LYS A 27 2.68 -8.74 4.12
C LYS A 27 3.19 -9.54 5.31
N GLU A 28 2.31 -10.31 5.96
CA GLU A 28 2.66 -11.21 7.06
C GLU A 28 3.72 -12.24 6.62
N LEU A 29 3.49 -12.94 5.50
CA LEU A 29 4.41 -13.96 4.98
C LEU A 29 5.77 -13.40 4.53
N ALA A 30 5.84 -12.09 4.26
CA ALA A 30 7.06 -11.40 3.86
C ALA A 30 7.74 -10.68 5.04
N ASP A 31 7.31 -10.90 6.28
CA ASP A 31 7.71 -10.17 7.49
C ASP A 31 7.62 -8.63 7.33
N GLY A 32 6.72 -8.14 6.49
CA GLY A 32 6.63 -6.71 6.17
C GLY A 32 7.89 -6.12 5.51
N LYS A 33 8.73 -6.94 4.86
CA LYS A 33 9.97 -6.49 4.20
C LYS A 33 9.80 -6.17 2.72
N SER A 34 8.67 -6.52 2.11
CA SER A 34 8.45 -6.34 0.66
C SER A 34 7.89 -4.94 0.35
N PRO A 35 8.65 -4.07 -0.34
CA PRO A 35 8.17 -2.74 -0.71
C PRO A 35 6.93 -2.79 -1.60
N ASP A 36 6.87 -3.72 -2.55
CA ASP A 36 5.77 -3.80 -3.53
C ASP A 36 4.40 -4.04 -2.86
N ILE A 37 4.39 -4.76 -1.73
CA ILE A 37 3.18 -5.00 -0.95
C ILE A 37 2.71 -3.68 -0.31
N HIS A 38 3.62 -2.93 0.31
CA HIS A 38 3.32 -1.62 0.90
C HIS A 38 2.79 -0.64 -0.15
N TRP A 39 3.40 -0.61 -1.33
CA TRP A 39 2.94 0.23 -2.43
C TRP A 39 1.51 -0.12 -2.86
N ASN A 40 1.20 -1.40 -3.00
CA ASN A 40 -0.13 -1.83 -3.45
C ASN A 40 -1.22 -1.64 -2.39
N LEU A 41 -0.91 -1.83 -1.10
CA LEU A 41 -1.81 -1.48 -0.01
C LEU A 41 -2.06 0.03 0.02
N ALA A 42 -1.04 0.86 -0.17
CA ALA A 42 -1.22 2.31 -0.23
C ALA A 42 -2.17 2.73 -1.36
N LEU A 43 -2.01 2.15 -2.55
CA LEU A 43 -2.90 2.42 -3.68
C LEU A 43 -4.34 1.94 -3.41
N LEU A 44 -4.50 0.73 -2.84
CA LEU A 44 -5.82 0.21 -2.47
C LEU A 44 -6.52 1.14 -1.48
N TYR A 45 -5.82 1.55 -0.43
CA TYR A 45 -6.36 2.45 0.58
C TYR A 45 -6.73 3.82 0.03
N ALA A 46 -5.86 4.45 -0.76
CA ALA A 46 -6.10 5.79 -1.27
C ALA A 46 -7.15 5.85 -2.38
N HIS A 47 -7.16 4.88 -3.29
CA HIS A 47 -7.94 4.97 -4.53
C HIS A 47 -9.22 4.14 -4.52
N ASN A 48 -9.34 3.16 -3.62
CA ASN A 48 -10.48 2.25 -3.60
C ASN A 48 -11.28 2.31 -2.30
N LEU A 49 -10.60 2.54 -1.16
CA LEU A 49 -11.25 2.51 0.15
C LEU A 49 -11.36 3.89 0.82
N ASN A 50 -10.83 4.96 0.22
CA ASN A 50 -10.76 6.31 0.80
C ASN A 50 -10.07 6.37 2.18
N ARG A 51 -9.21 5.40 2.49
CA ARG A 51 -8.48 5.29 3.77
C ARG A 51 -7.12 5.97 3.69
N TYR A 52 -7.12 7.30 3.55
CA TYR A 52 -5.90 8.06 3.28
C TYR A 52 -4.82 7.95 4.38
N LYS A 53 -5.24 7.89 5.65
CA LYS A 53 -4.28 7.71 6.77
C LYS A 53 -3.54 6.37 6.70
N ASP A 54 -4.24 5.30 6.31
CA ASP A 54 -3.63 3.98 6.13
C ASP A 54 -2.73 3.96 4.89
N ALA A 55 -3.14 4.63 3.81
CA ALA A 55 -2.31 4.79 2.63
C ALA A 55 -0.97 5.50 2.95
N ALA A 56 -1.02 6.58 3.73
CA ALA A 56 0.18 7.29 4.18
C ALA A 56 1.11 6.38 5.00
N LYS A 57 0.56 5.59 5.92
CA LYS A 57 1.33 4.64 6.75
C LYS A 57 2.04 3.58 5.89
N GLU A 58 1.37 3.04 4.88
CA GLU A 58 2.01 2.06 3.99
C GLU A 58 3.09 2.70 3.10
N LEU A 59 2.92 3.95 2.65
CA LEU A 59 3.98 4.66 1.92
C LEU A 59 5.21 4.96 2.81
N GLU A 60 5.04 5.19 4.11
CA GLU A 60 6.17 5.31 5.04
C GLU A 60 6.95 3.99 5.15
N LEU A 61 6.24 2.86 5.23
CA LEU A 61 6.86 1.53 5.22
C LEU A 61 7.55 1.23 3.89
N TYR A 62 6.96 1.64 2.76
CA TYR A 62 7.57 1.56 1.44
C TYR A 62 8.94 2.25 1.41
N LEU A 63 9.02 3.51 1.90
CA LEU A 63 10.28 4.26 1.94
C LEU A 63 11.30 3.65 2.92
N LYS A 64 10.84 3.04 4.02
CA LYS A 64 11.71 2.32 4.96
C LYS A 64 12.33 1.08 4.31
N ALA A 65 11.55 0.35 3.50
CA ALA A 65 12.01 -0.84 2.80
C ALA A 65 12.82 -0.53 1.52
N LYS A 66 12.67 0.66 0.93
CA LYS A 66 13.43 1.16 -0.24
C LYS A 66 13.97 2.59 0.03
N PRO A 67 15.04 2.74 0.82
CA PRO A 67 15.56 4.07 1.20
C PRO A 67 16.15 4.88 0.04
N ASP A 68 16.67 4.20 -1.00
CA ASP A 68 17.37 4.78 -2.16
C ASP A 68 16.50 4.86 -3.44
N ILE A 69 15.18 4.96 -3.28
CA ILE A 69 14.25 5.12 -4.40
C ILE A 69 14.39 6.53 -5.02
N GLN A 70 14.52 6.62 -6.34
CA GLN A 70 14.76 7.90 -7.04
C GLN A 70 13.64 8.95 -6.82
N ASN A 71 12.40 8.51 -6.66
CA ASN A 71 11.21 9.36 -6.51
C ASN A 71 10.81 9.60 -5.04
N LYS A 72 11.73 9.42 -4.08
CA LYS A 72 11.48 9.55 -2.64
C LYS A 72 10.76 10.84 -2.24
N GLU A 73 11.17 11.98 -2.81
CA GLU A 73 10.56 13.28 -2.50
C GLU A 73 9.11 13.39 -3.01
N ALA A 74 8.78 12.77 -4.14
CA ALA A 74 7.40 12.70 -4.62
C ALA A 74 6.53 11.86 -3.68
N ILE A 75 7.07 10.74 -3.18
CA ILE A 75 6.37 9.87 -2.22
C ILE A 75 6.16 10.60 -0.89
N LYS A 76 7.15 11.36 -0.40
CA LYS A 76 6.97 12.19 0.81
C LYS A 76 5.87 13.25 0.65
N LYS A 77 5.77 13.87 -0.53
CA LYS A 77 4.67 14.81 -0.84
C LYS A 77 3.32 14.09 -0.79
N LEU A 78 3.22 12.91 -1.39
CA LEU A 78 2.01 12.08 -1.37
C LEU A 78 1.62 11.68 0.07
N ILE A 79 2.58 11.27 0.90
CA ILE A 79 2.36 10.99 2.33
C ILE A 79 1.76 12.22 3.03
N LYS A 80 2.34 13.40 2.80
CA LYS A 80 1.85 14.65 3.41
C LYS A 80 0.42 14.98 2.95
N GLU A 81 0.13 14.81 1.68
CA GLU A 81 -1.21 15.01 1.12
C GLU A 81 -2.23 14.07 1.78
N PHE A 82 -1.94 12.77 1.81
CA PHE A 82 -2.83 11.77 2.40
C PHE A 82 -3.06 11.98 3.91
N LYS A 83 -2.05 12.43 4.66
CA LYS A 83 -2.22 12.78 6.08
C LYS A 83 -3.14 13.97 6.32
N ASN A 84 -3.21 14.89 5.38
CA ASN A 84 -4.00 16.11 5.49
C ASN A 84 -5.42 15.96 4.90
N LYS A 85 -5.70 14.85 4.23
CA LYS A 85 -7.00 14.61 3.61
C LYS A 85 -8.00 14.13 4.67
N PRO A 86 -9.20 14.72 4.76
CA PRO A 86 -10.24 14.24 5.65
C PRO A 86 -10.65 12.81 5.26
N ALA A 87 -10.97 12.00 6.27
CA ALA A 87 -11.49 10.65 6.09
C ALA A 87 -12.91 10.67 5.53
#